data_AF-A0A937MQK0-F1
#
_entry.id   AF-A0A937MQK0-F1
#
_cell.length_a   1.000
_cell.length_b   1.000
_cell.length_c   1.000
_cell.angle_alpha   90.00
_cell.angle_beta   90.00
_cell.angle_gamma   90.00
#
_symmetry.space_group_name_H-M   'P 1'
#
loop_
_entity.id
_entity.type
_entity.pdbx_description
1 polymer ?
#
loop_
_entity_poly.entity_id
_entity_poly.type
_entity_poly.pdbx_seq_one_letter_code
_entity_poly.pdbx_strand_id
1 'polypeptide(L)'
;MFNNIIYFIVVLLIFNISYSDSPPEDFLFSTLIPLFLSWVLFAIYSAKVFGSLLKRLRERGGDDGVLTDQYQRMNVRLSVLAITLFALAVYFFNLKQWLSLIPGFGSFSVLQGVLALALFFFYLCTIWYLGYPVYRAIFRVVITRRSFIRSNFRFNLPILFPWLSLSLVYDLLALSPWAGPDSFLNSVYGQILFFAISITLLMVVMPKFIQFWWGCKPLVSSEKGQQLDLFLKRMRFKYRTLLTWPIFEGRMMTAGIMGIVPRYRYILVTDSLLETLSLEELKAVLAHEIGHAKYRHLLFYILFFVGFMVLSFGLSDLFISLAFLHPHILDLISGDDSRSISLFYLIMSVPMLVTLLIYFRYVMGFFMRNFERQADLYSSVAMGTPMLTIGSLEKIAFFSGKSRDIPNWHHFSVKQRVDCLLRAYREPGLIKRHNRFVLKSFLVYLVCICSLGYLLNFGPVKQHMGYMVIERALNQQILKEPNNPDLYQHLAIIYQRMGKDRETIDTYERVIGLAPGRAVALNNLAWLLVTTPDEKLKDPDRAIDFARRAVALDRSPGFLDTLAEACFAKGLVDEAIKTIEEAMATATENRGYYEKQLKKFSGLAQE
;
A
#
# COMPACT_ATOMS: atom_id res chain seq x y z
N MET A 1 -8.46 -0.31 17.44
CA MET A 1 -7.74 -1.32 16.64
C MET A 1 -7.20 -0.71 15.35
N PHE A 2 -8.06 -0.14 14.48
CA PHE A 2 -7.64 0.31 13.14
C PHE A 2 -6.49 1.34 13.12
N ASN A 3 -6.45 2.29 14.07
CA ASN A 3 -5.31 3.21 14.19
C ASN A 3 -4.00 2.46 14.42
N ASN A 4 -4.00 1.43 15.27
CA ASN A 4 -2.80 0.65 15.56
C ASN A 4 -2.33 -0.16 14.35
N ILE A 5 -3.26 -0.64 13.52
CA ILE A 5 -2.93 -1.26 12.22
C ILE A 5 -2.10 -0.29 11.38
N ILE A 6 -2.57 0.95 11.24
CA ILE A 6 -1.85 2.00 10.52
C ILE A 6 -0.48 2.24 11.17
N TYR A 7 -0.42 2.42 12.50
CA TYR A 7 0.84 2.67 13.19
C TYR A 7 1.89 1.58 12.95
N PHE A 8 1.52 0.31 13.07
CA PHE A 8 2.44 -0.80 12.84
C PHE A 8 2.88 -0.91 11.38
N ILE A 9 1.99 -0.66 10.42
CA ILE A 9 2.37 -0.60 9.00
C ILE A 9 3.39 0.51 8.77
N VAL A 10 3.17 1.70 9.34
CA VAL A 10 4.09 2.84 9.19
C VAL A 10 5.45 2.55 9.82
N VAL A 11 5.49 1.94 11.01
CA VAL A 11 6.73 1.56 11.71
C VAL A 11 7.51 0.53 10.92
N LEU A 12 6.84 -0.52 10.41
CA LEU A 12 7.47 -1.53 9.56
C LEU A 12 7.98 -0.91 8.25
N LEU A 13 7.25 0.02 7.65
CA LEU A 13 7.66 0.72 6.44
C LEU A 13 8.93 1.57 6.70
N ILE A 14 8.93 2.37 7.76
CA ILE A 14 10.08 3.19 8.17
C ILE A 14 11.33 2.32 8.35
N PHE A 15 11.19 1.17 9.01
CA PHE A 15 12.32 0.30 9.31
C PHE A 15 12.86 -0.43 8.07
N ASN A 16 11.97 -0.92 7.21
CA ASN A 16 12.36 -1.69 6.02
C ASN A 16 12.95 -0.80 4.91
N ILE A 17 12.50 0.46 4.80
CA ILE A 17 13.03 1.40 3.79
C ILE A 17 14.42 1.96 4.17
N SER A 18 14.75 2.01 5.46
CA SER A 18 16.06 2.50 5.90
C SER A 18 17.22 1.62 5.41
N TYR A 19 18.26 2.23 4.86
CA TYR A 19 19.49 1.56 4.41
C TYR A 19 20.45 1.30 5.59
N SER A 20 21.15 0.16 5.61
CA SER A 20 22.07 -0.15 6.71
C SER A 20 23.24 -1.09 6.34
N ASP A 21 23.73 -1.08 5.10
CA ASP A 21 24.78 -2.02 4.69
C ASP A 21 26.20 -1.59 5.12
N SER A 22 26.35 -0.39 5.68
CA SER A 22 27.62 0.07 6.25
C SER A 22 27.69 -0.23 7.76
N PRO A 23 28.83 -0.71 8.28
CA PRO A 23 29.04 -0.85 9.72
C PRO A 23 28.95 0.52 10.40
N PRO A 24 28.51 0.61 11.67
CA PRO A 24 28.44 1.87 12.37
C PRO A 24 29.84 2.47 12.52
N GLU A 25 30.01 3.71 12.04
CA GLU A 25 31.27 4.47 12.15
C GLU A 25 31.44 5.10 13.55
N ASP A 26 30.33 5.32 14.26
CA ASP A 26 30.30 5.96 15.56
C ASP A 26 30.45 4.97 16.74
N PHE A 27 30.65 5.48 17.96
CA PHE A 27 30.58 4.67 19.19
C PHE A 27 29.14 4.30 19.55
N LEU A 28 28.89 3.13 20.14
CA LEU A 28 27.56 2.67 20.59
C LEU A 28 26.80 3.72 21.43
N PHE A 29 27.52 4.46 22.27
CA PHE A 29 26.95 5.49 23.12
C PHE A 29 26.35 6.67 22.34
N SER A 30 26.84 6.94 21.12
CA SER A 30 26.27 7.95 20.22
C SER A 30 24.82 7.63 19.83
N THR A 31 24.42 6.36 19.88
CA THR A 31 23.06 5.89 19.60
C THR A 31 22.25 5.75 20.89
N LEU A 32 22.81 5.11 21.92
CA LEU A 32 22.09 4.79 23.14
C LEU A 32 21.73 6.04 23.97
N ILE A 33 22.62 7.03 24.06
CA ILE A 33 22.38 8.26 24.83
C ILE A 33 21.21 9.06 24.24
N PRO A 34 21.18 9.44 22.95
CA PRO A 34 20.05 10.19 22.40
C PRO A 34 18.76 9.36 22.37
N LEU A 35 18.83 8.03 22.17
CA LEU A 35 17.68 7.15 22.29
C LEU A 35 17.07 7.19 23.70
N PHE A 36 17.91 7.11 24.73
CA PHE A 36 17.48 7.18 26.13
C PHE A 36 16.94 8.58 26.48
N LEU A 37 17.65 9.64 26.12
CA LEU A 37 17.23 11.02 26.38
C LEU A 37 15.91 11.36 25.69
N SER A 38 15.75 10.97 24.42
CA SER A 38 14.51 11.18 23.68
C SER A 38 13.33 10.43 24.31
N TRP A 39 13.55 9.20 24.80
CA TRP A 39 12.55 8.47 25.57
C TRP A 39 12.20 9.15 26.90
N VAL A 40 13.19 9.62 27.68
CA VAL A 40 12.94 10.32 28.95
C VAL A 40 12.11 11.59 28.72
N LEU A 41 12.47 12.40 27.72
CA LEU A 41 11.71 13.59 27.34
C LEU A 41 10.27 13.24 26.93
N PHE A 42 10.10 12.18 26.14
CA PHE A 42 8.80 11.66 25.75
C PHE A 42 7.95 11.19 26.93
N ALA A 43 8.56 10.48 27.88
CA ALA A 43 7.89 10.00 29.10
C ALA A 43 7.47 11.18 29.99
N ILE A 44 8.33 12.19 30.18
CA ILE A 44 8.00 13.41 30.93
C ILE A 44 6.86 14.17 30.26
N TYR A 45 6.92 14.35 28.94
CA TYR A 45 5.85 15.01 28.18
C TYR A 45 4.52 14.26 28.32
N SER A 46 4.54 12.94 28.12
CA SER A 46 3.36 12.07 28.28
C SER A 46 2.78 12.15 29.69
N ALA A 47 3.63 12.14 30.72
CA ALA A 47 3.22 12.26 32.12
C ALA A 47 2.57 13.62 32.41
N LYS A 48 3.13 14.72 31.90
CA LYS A 48 2.56 16.07 32.03
C LYS A 48 1.19 16.17 31.35
N VAL A 49 1.08 15.65 30.14
CA VAL A 49 -0.14 15.68 29.33
C VAL A 49 -1.26 14.88 30.02
N PHE A 50 -1.01 13.64 30.43
CA PHE A 50 -2.01 12.85 31.16
C PHE A 50 -2.29 13.38 32.57
N GLY A 51 -1.28 13.89 33.28
CA GLY A 51 -1.45 14.50 34.60
C GLY A 51 -2.33 15.75 34.57
N SER A 52 -2.18 16.61 33.56
CA SER A 52 -3.05 17.77 33.34
C SER A 52 -4.50 17.36 33.11
N LEU A 53 -4.74 16.33 32.29
CA LEU A 53 -6.09 15.82 32.06
C LEU A 53 -6.69 15.18 33.32
N LEU A 54 -5.89 14.44 34.10
CA LEU A 54 -6.33 13.85 35.36
C LEU A 54 -6.72 14.92 36.39
N LYS A 55 -5.96 16.02 36.46
CA LYS A 55 -6.27 17.16 37.32
C LYS A 55 -7.62 17.78 36.93
N ARG A 56 -7.84 18.04 35.64
CA ARG A 56 -9.12 18.54 35.12
C ARG A 56 -10.30 17.60 35.39
N LEU A 57 -10.09 16.28 35.28
CA LEU A 57 -11.10 15.27 35.62
C LEU A 57 -11.51 15.31 37.09
N ARG A 58 -10.58 15.65 38.00
CA ARG A 58 -10.87 15.79 39.43
C ARG A 58 -11.56 17.12 39.77
N GLU A 59 -11.24 18.18 39.03
CA GLU A 59 -11.76 19.54 39.28
C GLU A 59 -13.12 19.82 38.64
N ARG A 60 -13.34 19.38 37.38
CA ARG A 60 -14.60 19.55 36.66
C ARG A 60 -15.42 18.26 36.74
N GLY A 61 -16.27 18.12 37.75
CA GLY A 61 -17.20 17.01 37.86
C GLY A 61 -18.36 17.00 36.84
N GLY A 62 -18.15 17.37 35.56
CA GLY A 62 -19.27 17.87 34.74
C GLY A 62 -19.30 17.72 33.22
N ASP A 63 -18.42 16.95 32.55
CA ASP A 63 -18.72 16.45 31.17
C ASP A 63 -17.80 15.28 30.77
N ASP A 64 -18.21 14.05 31.11
CA ASP A 64 -17.43 12.84 30.84
C ASP A 64 -17.16 12.61 29.33
N GLY A 65 -18.01 13.14 28.44
CA GLY A 65 -17.91 12.97 26.99
C GLY A 65 -16.70 13.70 26.39
N VAL A 66 -16.58 14.99 26.69
CA VAL A 66 -15.48 15.84 26.20
C VAL A 66 -14.13 15.34 26.72
N LEU A 67 -14.07 14.88 27.96
CA LEU A 67 -12.84 14.36 28.57
C LEU A 67 -12.42 13.01 27.97
N THR A 68 -13.38 12.15 27.64
CA THR A 68 -13.15 10.90 26.90
C THR A 68 -12.54 11.17 25.53
N ASP A 69 -13.10 12.13 24.79
CA ASP A 69 -12.60 12.57 23.49
C ASP A 69 -11.18 13.14 23.57
N GLN A 70 -10.91 13.99 24.58
CA GLN A 70 -9.57 14.51 24.84
C GLN A 70 -8.56 13.39 25.10
N TYR A 71 -8.90 12.41 25.95
CA TYR A 71 -8.06 11.24 26.21
C TYR A 71 -7.75 10.45 24.93
N GLN A 72 -8.76 10.17 24.10
CA GLN A 72 -8.56 9.46 22.84
C GLN A 72 -7.66 10.23 21.87
N ARG A 73 -7.88 11.55 21.71
CA ARG A 73 -7.02 12.40 20.87
C ARG A 73 -5.59 12.48 21.40
N MET A 74 -5.39 12.54 22.70
CA MET A 74 -4.06 12.53 23.32
C MET A 74 -3.34 11.21 23.04
N ASN A 75 -4.02 10.07 23.19
CA ASN A 75 -3.44 8.76 22.83
C ASN A 75 -3.02 8.72 21.35
N VAL A 76 -3.85 9.23 20.44
CA VAL A 76 -3.51 9.30 19.01
C VAL A 76 -2.29 10.19 18.78
N ARG A 77 -2.26 11.41 19.35
CA ARG A 77 -1.13 12.34 19.21
C ARG A 77 0.17 11.77 19.77
N LEU A 78 0.13 11.14 20.94
CA LEU A 78 1.30 10.51 21.56
C LEU A 78 1.77 9.28 20.76
N SER A 79 0.84 8.52 20.17
CA SER A 79 1.21 7.40 19.29
C SER A 79 1.88 7.88 18.01
N VAL A 80 1.40 8.99 17.42
CA VAL A 80 2.06 9.63 16.27
C VAL A 80 3.45 10.15 16.66
N LEU A 81 3.58 10.80 17.82
CA LEU A 81 4.87 11.23 18.34
C LEU A 81 5.83 10.04 18.57
N ALA A 82 5.32 8.90 19.04
CA ALA A 82 6.11 7.67 19.17
C ALA A 82 6.60 7.15 17.81
N ILE A 83 5.81 7.27 16.74
CA ILE A 83 6.26 6.95 15.37
C ILE A 83 7.37 7.93 14.94
N THR A 84 7.23 9.22 15.23
CA THR A 84 8.27 10.22 14.92
C THR A 84 9.57 9.92 15.67
N LEU A 85 9.50 9.56 16.95
CA LEU A 85 10.66 9.16 17.74
C LEU A 85 11.29 7.86 17.22
N PHE A 86 10.47 6.90 16.80
CA PHE A 86 10.95 5.70 16.14
C PHE A 86 11.67 6.03 14.82
N ALA A 87 11.14 6.93 13.99
CA ALA A 87 11.81 7.39 12.78
C ALA A 87 13.14 8.08 13.08
N LEU A 88 13.20 8.93 14.12
CA LEU A 88 14.44 9.54 14.60
C LEU A 88 15.45 8.48 15.03
N ALA A 89 15.00 7.44 15.76
CA ALA A 89 15.87 6.35 16.17
C ALA A 89 16.47 5.59 14.98
N VAL A 90 15.66 5.31 13.96
CA VAL A 90 16.10 4.58 12.76
C VAL A 90 17.04 5.42 11.89
N TYR A 91 16.65 6.66 11.54
CA TYR A 91 17.36 7.47 10.54
C TYR A 91 18.46 8.37 11.11
N PHE A 92 18.33 8.83 12.37
CA PHE A 92 19.26 9.80 12.94
C PHE A 92 20.14 9.21 14.04
N PHE A 93 19.67 8.20 14.76
CA PHE A 93 20.47 7.55 15.81
C PHE A 93 21.17 6.29 15.30
N ASN A 94 21.09 5.96 14.00
CA ASN A 94 21.74 4.80 13.39
C ASN A 94 21.35 3.46 14.04
N LEU A 95 20.14 3.35 14.59
CA LEU A 95 19.69 2.13 15.30
C LEU A 95 19.82 0.88 14.43
N LYS A 96 19.46 0.97 13.14
CA LYS A 96 19.47 -0.18 12.23
C LYS A 96 20.89 -0.72 11.97
N GLN A 97 21.89 0.17 11.89
CA GLN A 97 23.30 -0.20 11.75
C GLN A 97 23.83 -0.95 12.98
N TRP A 98 23.42 -0.55 14.19
CA TRP A 98 23.80 -1.29 15.40
C TRP A 98 23.11 -2.63 15.52
N LEU A 99 21.84 -2.72 15.09
CA LEU A 99 21.12 -3.98 15.07
C LEU A 99 21.70 -4.96 14.04
N SER A 100 22.32 -4.47 12.95
CA SER A 100 22.96 -5.34 11.94
C SER A 100 24.17 -6.12 12.46
N LEU A 101 24.77 -5.70 13.58
CA LEU A 101 25.82 -6.45 14.27
C LEU A 101 25.30 -7.71 14.98
N ILE A 102 23.98 -7.82 15.20
CA ILE A 102 23.39 -9.01 15.84
C ILE A 102 23.47 -10.20 14.86
N PRO A 103 24.05 -11.35 15.26
CA PRO A 103 24.14 -12.52 14.39
C PRO A 103 22.77 -12.92 13.83
N GLY A 104 22.70 -13.09 12.50
CA GLY A 104 21.47 -13.44 11.79
C GLY A 104 20.53 -12.26 11.50
N PHE A 105 20.81 -11.04 11.97
CA PHE A 105 19.96 -9.88 11.67
C PHE A 105 19.84 -9.61 10.17
N GLY A 106 20.95 -9.62 9.43
CA GLY A 106 20.94 -9.45 7.98
C GLY A 106 20.24 -10.58 7.23
N SER A 107 20.14 -11.79 7.82
CA SER A 107 19.64 -12.99 7.14
C SER A 107 18.14 -13.24 7.36
N PHE A 108 17.54 -12.70 8.43
CA PHE A 108 16.16 -12.98 8.81
C PHE A 108 15.32 -11.70 8.87
N SER A 109 14.45 -11.49 7.88
CA SER A 109 13.53 -10.35 7.83
C SER A 109 12.56 -10.32 9.03
N VAL A 110 12.18 -11.48 9.57
CA VAL A 110 11.36 -11.56 10.79
C VAL A 110 12.10 -10.97 11.98
N LEU A 111 13.37 -11.32 12.17
CA LEU A 111 14.16 -10.84 13.32
C LEU A 111 14.30 -9.32 13.27
N GLN A 112 14.58 -8.79 12.09
CA GLN A 112 14.66 -7.36 11.82
C GLN A 112 13.39 -6.63 12.29
N GLY A 113 12.22 -7.04 11.79
CA GLY A 113 10.99 -6.34 12.15
C GLY A 113 10.49 -6.65 13.57
N VAL A 114 10.82 -7.81 14.17
CA VAL A 114 10.50 -8.07 15.60
C VAL A 114 11.25 -7.10 16.51
N LEU A 115 12.54 -6.84 16.25
CA LEU A 115 13.33 -5.89 17.03
C LEU A 115 12.83 -4.45 16.85
N ALA A 116 12.50 -4.08 15.61
CA ALA A 116 11.87 -2.80 15.31
C ALA A 116 10.55 -2.60 16.06
N LEU A 117 9.67 -3.61 15.99
CA LEU A 117 8.37 -3.59 16.67
C LEU A 117 8.51 -3.61 18.19
N ALA A 118 9.54 -4.25 18.75
CA ALA A 118 9.80 -4.27 20.18
C ALA A 118 10.07 -2.85 20.72
N LEU A 119 10.91 -2.07 20.02
CA LEU A 119 11.16 -0.67 20.39
C LEU A 119 9.88 0.18 20.28
N PHE A 120 9.10 0.01 19.21
CA PHE A 120 7.84 0.74 19.08
C PHE A 120 6.81 0.36 20.16
N PHE A 121 6.70 -0.92 20.49
CA PHE A 121 5.88 -1.39 21.62
C PHE A 121 6.33 -0.81 22.94
N PHE A 122 7.64 -0.61 23.15
CA PHE A 122 8.14 0.03 24.36
C PHE A 122 7.61 1.47 24.50
N TYR A 123 7.56 2.25 23.42
CA TYR A 123 6.90 3.56 23.43
C TYR A 123 5.39 3.45 23.71
N LEU A 124 4.68 2.51 23.09
CA LEU A 124 3.26 2.31 23.35
C LEU A 124 2.99 1.91 24.81
N CYS A 125 3.81 1.02 25.38
CA CYS A 125 3.75 0.62 26.78
C CYS A 125 3.98 1.81 27.72
N THR A 126 4.87 2.74 27.36
CA THR A 126 5.08 4.00 28.10
C THR A 126 3.80 4.85 28.11
N ILE A 127 3.16 5.01 26.95
CA ILE A 127 1.87 5.72 26.84
C ILE A 127 0.80 5.04 27.71
N TRP A 128 0.67 3.71 27.62
CA TRP A 128 -0.34 2.96 28.37
C TRP A 128 -0.09 3.01 29.88
N TYR A 129 1.17 2.93 30.30
CA TYR A 129 1.55 3.02 31.70
C TYR A 129 1.17 4.37 32.31
N LEU A 130 1.49 5.46 31.61
CA LEU A 130 1.23 6.84 32.06
C LEU A 130 -0.24 7.25 31.88
N GLY A 131 -0.93 6.72 30.88
CA GLY A 131 -2.34 7.00 30.59
C GLY A 131 -3.33 6.22 31.45
N TYR A 132 -2.90 5.13 32.10
CA TYR A 132 -3.74 4.27 32.94
C TYR A 132 -4.55 5.01 34.02
N PRO A 133 -3.98 5.96 34.80
CA PRO A 133 -4.75 6.67 35.83
C PRO A 133 -5.94 7.45 35.26
N VAL A 134 -5.77 8.06 34.09
CA VAL A 134 -6.85 8.77 33.38
C VAL A 134 -7.89 7.77 32.88
N TYR A 135 -7.46 6.67 32.26
CA TYR A 135 -8.35 5.61 31.79
C TYR A 135 -9.25 5.08 32.92
N ARG A 136 -8.66 4.78 34.08
CA ARG A 136 -9.38 4.33 35.26
C ARG A 136 -10.42 5.35 35.73
N ALA A 137 -10.08 6.65 35.72
CA ALA A 137 -10.99 7.71 36.14
C ALA A 137 -12.16 7.90 35.17
N ILE A 138 -11.91 7.88 33.86
CA ILE A 138 -12.94 8.09 32.82
C ILE A 138 -13.92 6.91 32.76
N PHE A 139 -13.39 5.70 32.62
CA PHE A 139 -14.22 4.51 32.36
C PHE A 139 -14.70 3.83 33.66
N ARG A 140 -14.27 4.33 34.83
CA ARG A 140 -14.65 3.83 36.17
C ARG A 140 -14.44 2.32 36.33
N VAL A 141 -13.39 1.79 35.70
CA VAL A 141 -13.12 0.35 35.66
C VAL A 141 -12.17 -0.05 36.80
N VAL A 142 -12.46 -1.18 37.44
CA VAL A 142 -11.60 -1.81 38.45
C VAL A 142 -10.67 -2.84 37.79
N ILE A 143 -9.74 -2.38 36.93
CA ILE A 143 -8.66 -3.22 36.40
C ILE A 143 -7.32 -2.76 36.98
N THR A 144 -6.36 -3.66 37.13
CA THR A 144 -4.99 -3.30 37.53
C THR A 144 -4.19 -2.72 36.35
N ARG A 145 -3.15 -1.92 36.63
CA ARG A 145 -2.27 -1.37 35.58
C ARG A 145 -1.61 -2.45 34.74
N ARG A 146 -1.13 -3.52 35.39
CA ARG A 146 -0.52 -4.67 34.70
C ARG A 146 -1.50 -5.34 33.75
N SER A 147 -2.74 -5.53 34.18
CA SER A 147 -3.80 -6.10 33.33
C SER A 147 -4.18 -5.19 32.17
N PHE A 148 -4.24 -3.87 32.39
CA PHE A 148 -4.47 -2.89 31.33
C PHE A 148 -3.40 -2.95 30.23
N ILE A 149 -2.11 -2.96 30.60
CA ILE A 149 -1.01 -3.06 29.65
C ILE A 149 -1.03 -4.41 28.93
N ARG A 150 -1.21 -5.51 29.66
CA ARG A 150 -1.31 -6.86 29.07
C ARG A 150 -2.48 -6.96 28.09
N SER A 151 -3.62 -6.34 28.41
CA SER A 151 -4.80 -6.31 27.54
C SER A 151 -4.52 -5.54 26.26
N ASN A 152 -3.90 -4.36 26.34
CA ASN A 152 -3.46 -3.61 25.17
C ASN A 152 -2.48 -4.41 24.30
N PHE A 153 -1.51 -5.09 24.92
CA PHE A 153 -0.54 -5.90 24.19
C PHE A 153 -1.23 -7.06 23.45
N ARG A 154 -2.04 -7.87 24.15
CA ARG A 154 -2.79 -8.99 23.55
C ARG A 154 -3.76 -8.53 22.47
N PHE A 155 -4.35 -7.34 22.61
CA PHE A 155 -5.25 -6.78 21.60
C PHE A 155 -4.54 -6.47 20.29
N ASN A 156 -3.27 -6.05 20.34
CA ASN A 156 -2.47 -5.68 19.18
C ASN A 156 -1.74 -6.85 18.52
N LEU A 157 -1.46 -7.93 19.25
CA LEU A 157 -0.69 -9.08 18.73
C LEU A 157 -1.25 -9.67 17.41
N PRO A 158 -2.58 -9.85 17.23
CA PRO A 158 -3.14 -10.30 15.96
C PRO A 158 -2.78 -9.46 14.73
N ILE A 159 -2.55 -8.16 14.90
CA ILE A 159 -2.28 -7.24 13.81
C ILE A 159 -0.93 -7.58 13.15
N LEU A 160 0.00 -8.12 13.92
CA LEU A 160 1.37 -8.37 13.50
C LEU A 160 1.57 -9.76 12.90
N PHE A 161 0.68 -10.69 13.22
CA PHE A 161 0.78 -12.08 12.74
C PHE A 161 0.79 -12.24 11.22
N PRO A 162 0.01 -11.50 10.40
CA PRO A 162 0.10 -11.61 8.95
C PRO A 162 1.52 -11.35 8.45
N TRP A 163 2.11 -10.24 8.90
CA TRP A 163 3.45 -9.83 8.53
C TRP A 163 4.49 -10.82 9.06
N LEU A 164 4.44 -11.19 10.35
CA LEU A 164 5.33 -12.18 10.97
C LEU A 164 5.31 -13.52 10.24
N SER A 165 4.11 -14.02 9.88
CA SER A 165 3.96 -15.31 9.22
C SER A 165 4.51 -15.27 7.80
N LEU A 166 4.20 -14.21 7.04
CA LEU A 166 4.68 -14.03 5.67
C LEU A 166 6.21 -13.89 5.64
N SER A 167 6.76 -13.03 6.50
CA SER A 167 8.21 -12.86 6.64
C SER A 167 8.89 -14.16 7.05
N LEU A 168 8.30 -14.95 7.96
CA LEU A 168 8.89 -16.22 8.39
C LEU A 168 8.89 -17.25 7.26
N VAL A 169 7.78 -17.34 6.51
CA VAL A 169 7.71 -18.22 5.35
C VAL A 169 8.75 -17.80 4.30
N TYR A 170 8.89 -16.49 4.05
CA TYR A 170 9.90 -15.97 3.14
C TYR A 170 11.32 -16.32 3.59
N ASP A 171 11.67 -16.06 4.86
CA ASP A 171 12.97 -16.39 5.43
C ASP A 171 13.28 -17.90 5.36
N LEU A 172 12.28 -18.75 5.65
CA LEU A 172 12.44 -20.21 5.56
C LEU A 172 12.61 -20.70 4.13
N LEU A 173 11.93 -20.08 3.16
CA LEU A 173 12.10 -20.39 1.74
C LEU A 173 13.50 -19.97 1.26
N ALA A 174 13.99 -18.81 1.71
CA ALA A 174 15.33 -18.33 1.37
C ALA A 174 16.45 -19.23 1.91
N LEU A 175 16.21 -19.96 3.01
CA LEU A 175 17.14 -20.94 3.55
C LEU A 175 17.01 -22.34 2.93
N SER A 176 15.96 -22.60 2.16
CA SER A 176 15.67 -23.94 1.65
C SER A 176 16.55 -24.27 0.43
N PRO A 177 17.28 -25.40 0.43
CA PRO A 177 18.02 -25.86 -0.73
C PRO A 177 17.11 -26.28 -1.91
N TRP A 178 15.79 -26.38 -1.67
CA TRP A 178 14.76 -26.67 -2.67
C TRP A 178 14.15 -25.41 -3.28
N ALA A 179 14.78 -24.25 -3.11
CA ALA A 179 14.48 -23.04 -3.88
C ALA A 179 14.84 -23.25 -5.37
N GLY A 180 14.16 -24.17 -6.05
CA GLY A 180 14.21 -24.28 -7.51
C GLY A 180 13.66 -23.02 -8.15
N PRO A 181 14.21 -22.64 -9.31
CA PRO A 181 15.08 -21.47 -9.40
C PRO A 181 14.34 -20.20 -8.95
N ASP A 182 15.05 -19.31 -8.24
CA ASP A 182 14.70 -17.91 -7.93
C ASP A 182 13.76 -17.22 -8.94
N SER A 183 13.87 -17.57 -10.23
CA SER A 183 12.93 -17.26 -11.31
C SER A 183 11.43 -17.29 -10.96
N PHE A 184 10.88 -18.28 -10.23
CA PHE A 184 9.42 -18.33 -10.01
C PHE A 184 8.97 -17.29 -9.00
N LEU A 185 9.55 -17.26 -7.80
CA LEU A 185 9.21 -16.28 -6.76
C LEU A 185 9.65 -14.85 -7.14
N ASN A 186 10.62 -14.70 -8.04
CA ASN A 186 10.98 -13.40 -8.62
C ASN A 186 10.14 -13.04 -9.85
N SER A 187 9.37 -13.98 -10.40
CA SER A 187 8.40 -13.67 -11.45
C SER A 187 7.17 -12.98 -10.86
N VAL A 188 6.60 -12.04 -11.61
CA VAL A 188 5.35 -11.36 -11.25
C VAL A 188 4.23 -12.38 -10.95
N TYR A 189 4.11 -13.43 -11.77
CA TYR A 189 3.08 -14.46 -11.59
C TYR A 189 3.29 -15.28 -10.31
N GLY A 190 4.53 -15.64 -9.98
CA GLY A 190 4.82 -16.39 -8.77
C GLY A 190 4.59 -15.57 -7.50
N GLN A 191 4.93 -14.28 -7.51
CA GLN A 191 4.58 -13.38 -6.40
C GLN A 191 3.07 -13.29 -6.21
N ILE A 192 2.30 -13.07 -7.28
CA ILE A 192 0.84 -13.01 -7.21
C ILE A 192 0.26 -14.31 -6.63
N LEU A 193 0.71 -15.47 -7.12
CA LEU A 193 0.23 -16.77 -6.64
C LEU A 193 0.59 -16.98 -5.16
N PHE A 194 1.83 -16.68 -4.77
CA PHE A 194 2.29 -16.77 -3.39
C PHE A 194 1.46 -15.92 -2.44
N PHE A 195 1.22 -14.65 -2.79
CA PHE A 195 0.39 -13.75 -2.00
C PHE A 195 -1.07 -14.24 -1.92
N ALA A 196 -1.64 -14.71 -3.04
CA ALA A 196 -3.01 -15.22 -3.06
C ALA A 196 -3.19 -16.45 -2.15
N ILE A 197 -2.25 -17.41 -2.21
CA ILE A 197 -2.24 -18.59 -1.33
C ILE A 197 -2.09 -18.16 0.14
N SER A 198 -1.12 -17.30 0.42
CA SER A 198 -0.82 -16.88 1.79
C SER A 198 -1.97 -16.11 2.43
N ILE A 199 -2.60 -15.18 1.71
CA ILE A 199 -3.79 -14.46 2.17
C ILE A 199 -4.95 -15.45 2.42
N THR A 200 -5.16 -16.41 1.51
CA THR A 200 -6.23 -17.42 1.66
C THR A 200 -6.02 -18.27 2.91
N LEU A 201 -4.79 -18.75 3.12
CA LEU A 201 -4.42 -19.50 4.32
C LEU A 201 -4.64 -18.67 5.59
N LEU A 202 -4.20 -17.42 5.58
CA LEU A 202 -4.37 -16.49 6.69
C LEU A 202 -5.86 -16.27 7.01
N MET A 203 -6.72 -16.11 6.00
CA MET A 203 -8.18 -15.95 6.21
C MET A 203 -8.82 -17.13 6.94
N VAL A 204 -8.30 -18.34 6.74
CA VAL A 204 -8.80 -19.58 7.36
C VAL A 204 -8.21 -19.78 8.75
N VAL A 205 -6.91 -19.54 8.91
CA VAL A 205 -6.14 -19.88 10.11
C VAL A 205 -6.23 -18.79 11.17
N MET A 206 -6.18 -17.52 10.76
CA MET A 206 -6.12 -16.36 11.66
C MET A 206 -7.24 -16.33 12.72
N PRO A 207 -8.54 -16.55 12.40
CA PRO A 207 -9.59 -16.47 13.40
C PRO A 207 -9.34 -17.37 14.63
N LYS A 208 -8.77 -18.57 14.43
CA LYS A 208 -8.46 -19.48 15.53
C LYS A 208 -7.31 -18.95 16.41
N PHE A 209 -6.29 -18.36 15.82
CA PHE A 209 -5.20 -17.72 16.56
C PHE A 209 -5.67 -16.48 17.33
N ILE A 210 -6.51 -15.65 16.72
CA ILE A 210 -7.14 -14.51 17.38
C ILE A 210 -7.93 -14.95 18.62
N GLN A 211 -8.77 -15.99 18.48
CA GLN A 211 -9.50 -16.59 19.60
C GLN A 211 -8.56 -16.94 20.76
N PHE A 212 -7.46 -17.64 20.45
CA PHE A 212 -6.48 -18.09 21.44
C PHE A 212 -5.78 -16.90 22.11
N TRP A 213 -5.25 -15.96 21.32
CA TRP A 213 -4.53 -14.80 21.86
C TRP A 213 -5.39 -13.84 22.62
N TRP A 214 -6.67 -13.68 22.29
CA TRP A 214 -7.60 -12.89 23.09
C TRP A 214 -8.18 -13.65 24.28
N GLY A 215 -7.93 -14.97 24.38
CA GLY A 215 -8.39 -15.79 25.49
C GLY A 215 -9.91 -15.97 25.52
N CYS A 216 -10.54 -15.92 24.35
CA CYS A 216 -11.98 -16.02 24.21
C CYS A 216 -12.48 -17.42 24.62
N LYS A 217 -13.58 -17.47 25.38
CA LYS A 217 -14.19 -18.73 25.86
C LYS A 217 -15.61 -18.90 25.29
N PRO A 218 -16.13 -20.13 25.14
CA PRO A 218 -17.52 -20.34 24.70
C PRO A 218 -18.53 -19.66 25.64
N LEU A 219 -19.48 -18.92 25.07
CA LEU A 219 -20.52 -18.19 25.82
C LEU A 219 -21.77 -19.03 26.11
N VAL A 220 -21.94 -20.16 25.41
CA VAL A 220 -23.13 -21.02 25.44
C VAL A 220 -23.37 -21.68 26.82
N SER A 221 -22.41 -21.58 27.74
CA SER A 221 -22.56 -22.01 29.12
C SER A 221 -23.52 -21.13 29.95
N SER A 222 -23.85 -19.92 29.50
CA SER A 222 -24.75 -19.00 30.18
C SER A 222 -26.17 -19.03 29.59
N GLU A 223 -27.19 -18.74 30.40
CA GLU A 223 -28.60 -18.67 29.96
C GLU A 223 -28.80 -17.64 28.83
N LYS A 224 -28.27 -16.42 29.02
CA LYS A 224 -28.26 -15.39 27.95
C LYS A 224 -27.54 -15.90 26.70
N GLY A 225 -26.42 -16.60 26.84
CA GLY A 225 -25.67 -17.20 25.74
C GLY A 225 -26.48 -18.20 24.93
N GLN A 226 -27.25 -19.08 25.58
CA GLN A 226 -28.13 -20.04 24.91
C GLN A 226 -29.26 -19.34 24.14
N GLN A 227 -29.87 -18.30 24.72
CA GLN A 227 -30.91 -17.52 24.04
C GLN A 227 -30.38 -16.79 22.80
N LEU A 228 -29.15 -16.29 22.86
CA LEU A 228 -28.47 -15.69 21.71
C LEU A 228 -28.13 -16.74 20.63
N ASP A 229 -27.66 -17.92 21.02
CA ASP A 229 -27.41 -19.04 20.11
C ASP A 229 -28.69 -19.48 19.37
N LEU A 230 -29.82 -19.58 20.09
CA LEU A 230 -31.13 -19.85 19.51
C LEU A 230 -31.58 -18.75 18.54
N PHE A 231 -31.30 -17.48 18.85
CA PHE A 231 -31.57 -16.38 17.94
C PHE A 231 -30.76 -16.49 16.64
N LEU A 232 -29.45 -16.77 16.73
CA LEU A 232 -28.58 -16.97 15.56
C LEU A 232 -29.05 -18.15 14.68
N LYS A 233 -29.47 -19.25 15.31
CA LYS A 233 -30.07 -20.42 14.63
C LYS A 233 -31.37 -20.06 13.91
N ARG A 234 -32.26 -19.29 14.55
CA ARG A 234 -33.51 -18.79 13.94
C ARG A 234 -33.24 -17.92 12.71
N MET A 235 -32.20 -17.08 12.78
CA MET A 235 -31.74 -16.26 11.65
C MET A 235 -31.03 -17.08 10.55
N ARG A 236 -30.92 -18.41 10.71
CA ARG A 236 -30.19 -19.34 9.82
C ARG A 236 -28.75 -18.89 9.57
N PHE A 237 -28.14 -18.24 10.57
CA PHE A 237 -26.79 -17.73 10.44
C PHE A 237 -25.76 -18.85 10.60
N LYS A 238 -24.83 -18.98 9.64
CA LYS A 238 -23.75 -19.97 9.70
C LYS A 238 -22.52 -19.37 10.40
N TYR A 239 -22.18 -19.92 11.56
CA TYR A 239 -21.02 -19.57 12.38
C TYR A 239 -20.49 -20.82 13.08
N ARG A 240 -19.29 -20.74 13.63
CA ARG A 240 -18.65 -21.83 14.37
C ARG A 240 -19.05 -21.85 15.84
N THR A 241 -18.89 -20.73 16.55
CA THR A 241 -19.25 -20.62 17.97
C THR A 241 -19.39 -19.16 18.39
N LEU A 242 -20.24 -18.94 19.40
CA LEU A 242 -20.38 -17.67 20.12
C LEU A 242 -19.42 -17.66 21.32
N LEU A 243 -18.65 -16.58 21.47
CA LEU A 243 -17.57 -16.48 22.44
C LEU A 243 -17.69 -15.22 23.32
N THR A 244 -17.25 -15.35 24.57
CA THR A 244 -16.92 -14.21 25.43
C THR A 244 -15.61 -13.58 24.98
N TRP A 245 -15.54 -12.25 25.06
CA TRP A 245 -14.34 -11.49 24.75
C TRP A 245 -13.83 -10.76 26.00
N PRO A 246 -12.82 -11.31 26.70
CA PRO A 246 -12.35 -10.75 27.98
C PRO A 246 -11.39 -9.56 27.79
N ILE A 247 -11.59 -8.76 26.74
CA ILE A 247 -10.73 -7.61 26.44
C ILE A 247 -10.88 -6.54 27.54
N PHE A 248 -9.75 -6.07 28.08
CA PHE A 248 -9.74 -5.21 29.27
C PHE A 248 -10.55 -5.83 30.43
N GLU A 249 -10.38 -7.14 30.65
CA GLU A 249 -11.15 -7.94 31.63
C GLU A 249 -12.67 -7.90 31.35
N GLY A 250 -13.05 -7.85 30.07
CA GLY A 250 -14.45 -7.82 29.62
C GLY A 250 -15.09 -6.44 29.73
N ARG A 251 -14.34 -5.42 30.16
CA ARG A 251 -14.90 -4.12 30.55
C ARG A 251 -15.20 -3.18 29.38
N MET A 252 -14.61 -3.44 28.22
CA MET A 252 -14.92 -2.71 27.00
C MET A 252 -16.32 -3.09 26.49
N MET A 253 -17.12 -2.12 26.06
CA MET A 253 -18.45 -2.35 25.51
C MET A 253 -18.36 -2.58 24.00
N THR A 254 -18.23 -3.84 23.56
CA THR A 254 -18.11 -4.14 22.13
C THR A 254 -18.57 -5.56 21.81
N ALA A 255 -19.06 -5.74 20.59
CA ALA A 255 -19.21 -7.04 19.96
C ALA A 255 -18.45 -6.99 18.64
N GLY A 256 -18.18 -8.16 18.07
CA GLY A 256 -17.54 -8.22 16.76
C GLY A 256 -17.64 -9.58 16.12
N ILE A 257 -17.58 -9.58 14.79
CA ILE A 257 -17.47 -10.80 14.01
C ILE A 257 -16.08 -10.96 13.40
N MET A 258 -15.56 -12.19 13.45
CA MET A 258 -14.30 -12.55 12.81
C MET A 258 -14.45 -13.79 11.93
N GLY A 259 -13.70 -13.85 10.84
CA GLY A 259 -13.68 -14.97 9.91
C GLY A 259 -14.66 -14.81 8.73
N ILE A 260 -14.10 -14.88 7.52
CA ILE A 260 -14.89 -14.78 6.27
C ILE A 260 -15.59 -16.10 5.97
N VAL A 261 -14.89 -17.22 6.15
CA VAL A 261 -15.43 -18.55 5.87
C VAL A 261 -16.33 -19.00 7.03
N PRO A 262 -17.59 -19.42 6.79
CA PRO A 262 -18.54 -19.75 7.86
C PRO A 262 -18.03 -20.77 8.90
N ARG A 263 -17.25 -21.77 8.48
CA ARG A 263 -16.66 -22.81 9.35
C ARG A 263 -15.61 -22.25 10.33
N TYR A 264 -15.02 -21.11 10.03
CA TYR A 264 -14.01 -20.43 10.83
C TYR A 264 -14.50 -19.06 11.31
N ARG A 265 -15.83 -18.87 11.31
CA ARG A 265 -16.46 -17.61 11.71
C ARG A 265 -16.85 -17.66 13.17
N TYR A 266 -16.46 -16.64 13.92
CA TYR A 266 -16.74 -16.51 15.34
C TYR A 266 -17.42 -15.19 15.62
N ILE A 267 -18.33 -15.21 16.60
CA ILE A 267 -19.00 -14.02 17.11
C ILE A 267 -18.47 -13.80 18.52
N LEU A 268 -18.02 -12.58 18.79
CA LEU A 268 -17.41 -12.17 20.04
C LEU A 268 -18.33 -11.17 20.74
N VAL A 269 -18.58 -11.37 22.02
CA VAL A 269 -19.37 -10.46 22.86
C VAL A 269 -18.64 -10.24 24.17
N THR A 270 -18.47 -8.99 24.61
CA THR A 270 -17.81 -8.68 25.89
C THR A 270 -18.75 -8.83 27.09
N ASP A 271 -18.17 -9.09 28.26
CA ASP A 271 -18.92 -9.32 29.50
C ASP A 271 -19.72 -8.07 29.91
N SER A 272 -19.14 -6.86 29.82
CA SER A 272 -19.88 -5.62 30.10
C SER A 272 -21.08 -5.43 29.18
N LEU A 273 -21.01 -5.87 27.92
CA LEU A 273 -22.14 -5.77 26.99
C LEU A 273 -23.28 -6.70 27.42
N LEU A 274 -22.93 -7.92 27.84
CA LEU A 274 -23.89 -8.90 28.37
C LEU A 274 -24.57 -8.44 29.65
N GLU A 275 -23.84 -7.73 30.52
CA GLU A 275 -24.35 -7.18 31.78
C GLU A 275 -25.26 -5.97 31.56
N THR A 276 -24.90 -5.08 30.63
CA THR A 276 -25.56 -3.77 30.45
C THR A 276 -26.81 -3.85 29.57
N LEU A 277 -26.79 -4.67 28.51
CA LEU A 277 -27.87 -4.74 27.54
C LEU A 277 -28.90 -5.80 27.92
N SER A 278 -30.17 -5.50 27.63
CA SER A 278 -31.25 -6.50 27.68
C SER A 278 -31.03 -7.58 26.61
N LEU A 279 -31.71 -8.72 26.76
CA LEU A 279 -31.61 -9.81 25.78
C LEU A 279 -32.01 -9.36 24.37
N GLU A 280 -33.06 -8.55 24.22
CA GLU A 280 -33.53 -8.06 22.92
C GLU A 280 -32.56 -7.05 22.29
N GLU A 281 -31.94 -6.19 23.11
CA GLU A 281 -30.88 -5.28 22.64
C GLU A 281 -29.63 -6.06 22.21
N LEU A 282 -29.24 -7.11 22.94
CA LEU A 282 -28.15 -7.99 22.55
C LEU A 282 -28.45 -8.71 21.22
N LYS A 283 -29.68 -9.18 21.02
CA LYS A 283 -30.10 -9.74 19.72
C LYS A 283 -29.98 -8.71 18.60
N ALA A 284 -30.33 -7.44 18.85
CA ALA A 284 -30.15 -6.36 17.88
C ALA A 284 -28.67 -6.11 17.55
N VAL A 285 -27.77 -6.15 18.53
CA VAL A 285 -26.32 -6.10 18.29
C VAL A 285 -25.85 -7.29 17.47
N LEU A 286 -26.30 -8.52 17.79
CA LEU A 286 -25.96 -9.69 16.96
C LEU A 286 -26.52 -9.60 15.55
N ALA A 287 -27.71 -9.03 15.37
CA ALA A 287 -28.28 -8.77 14.06
C ALA A 287 -27.41 -7.78 13.27
N HIS A 288 -26.87 -6.74 13.92
CA HIS A 288 -25.90 -5.82 13.32
C HIS A 288 -24.63 -6.57 12.86
N GLU A 289 -24.05 -7.44 13.69
CA GLU A 289 -22.89 -8.28 13.33
C GLU A 289 -23.19 -9.24 12.16
N ILE A 290 -24.40 -9.83 12.14
CA ILE A 290 -24.87 -10.63 10.99
C ILE A 290 -24.94 -9.76 9.73
N GLY A 291 -25.33 -8.49 9.86
CA GLY A 291 -25.30 -7.51 8.77
C GLY A 291 -23.92 -7.41 8.13
N HIS A 292 -22.86 -7.27 8.92
CA HIS A 292 -21.48 -7.26 8.41
C HIS A 292 -21.13 -8.53 7.63
N ALA A 293 -21.55 -9.68 8.12
CA ALA A 293 -21.32 -10.96 7.45
C ALA A 293 -22.13 -11.11 6.16
N LYS A 294 -23.40 -10.71 6.18
CA LYS A 294 -24.33 -10.81 5.05
C LYS A 294 -23.83 -9.99 3.86
N TYR A 295 -23.40 -8.76 4.12
CA TYR A 295 -22.85 -7.86 3.10
C TYR A 295 -21.34 -8.06 2.86
N ARG A 296 -20.72 -9.07 3.49
CA ARG A 296 -19.31 -9.44 3.30
C ARG A 296 -18.32 -8.30 3.53
N HIS A 297 -18.60 -7.39 4.46
CA HIS A 297 -17.77 -6.20 4.71
C HIS A 297 -16.28 -6.53 4.95
N LEU A 298 -15.97 -7.67 5.60
CA LEU A 298 -14.59 -8.14 5.80
C LEU A 298 -13.85 -8.41 4.48
N LEU A 299 -14.53 -8.91 3.43
CA LEU A 299 -13.92 -9.14 2.13
C LEU A 299 -13.55 -7.82 1.45
N PHE A 300 -14.39 -6.79 1.58
CA PHE A 300 -14.10 -5.45 1.07
C PHE A 300 -12.84 -4.86 1.71
N TYR A 301 -12.61 -5.11 3.00
CA TYR A 301 -11.38 -4.66 3.66
C TYR A 301 -10.14 -5.27 2.99
N ILE A 302 -10.15 -6.56 2.67
CA ILE A 302 -9.05 -7.19 1.91
C ILE A 302 -8.91 -6.56 0.52
N LEU A 303 -10.02 -6.32 -0.19
CA LEU A 303 -9.98 -5.66 -1.50
C LEU A 303 -9.39 -4.24 -1.42
N PHE A 304 -9.64 -3.49 -0.33
CA PHE A 304 -9.00 -2.19 -0.14
C PHE A 304 -7.49 -2.31 0.10
N PHE A 305 -7.02 -3.32 0.84
CA PHE A 305 -5.58 -3.58 1.00
C PHE A 305 -4.92 -4.00 -0.32
N VAL A 306 -5.54 -4.90 -1.09
CA VAL A 306 -5.05 -5.31 -2.41
C VAL A 306 -5.05 -4.13 -3.39
N GLY A 307 -6.11 -3.32 -3.39
CA GLY A 307 -6.19 -2.12 -4.21
C GLY A 307 -5.09 -1.10 -3.88
N PHE A 308 -4.77 -0.91 -2.60
CA PHE A 308 -3.64 -0.06 -2.19
C PHE A 308 -2.30 -0.62 -2.66
N MET A 309 -2.10 -1.94 -2.53
CA MET A 309 -0.87 -2.61 -2.96
C MET A 309 -0.61 -2.38 -4.47
N VAL A 310 -1.63 -2.56 -5.32
CA VAL A 310 -1.52 -2.30 -6.77
C VAL A 310 -1.17 -0.85 -7.06
N LEU A 311 -1.77 0.11 -6.34
CA LEU A 311 -1.42 1.51 -6.48
C LEU A 311 -0.01 1.83 -5.98
N SER A 312 0.42 1.22 -4.88
CA SER A 312 1.71 1.55 -4.25
C SER A 312 2.90 1.23 -5.14
N PHE A 313 2.83 0.16 -5.95
CA PHE A 313 3.91 -0.15 -6.90
C PHE A 313 4.09 0.96 -7.93
N GLY A 314 3.03 1.31 -8.65
CA GLY A 314 3.10 2.36 -9.68
C GLY A 314 3.35 3.76 -9.10
N LEU A 315 2.83 4.07 -7.91
CA LEU A 315 3.14 5.31 -7.21
C LEU A 315 4.60 5.38 -6.77
N SER A 316 5.21 4.26 -6.37
CA SER A 316 6.64 4.21 -6.03
C SER A 316 7.48 4.59 -7.24
N ASP A 317 7.23 3.98 -8.40
CA ASP A 317 7.93 4.29 -9.65
C ASP A 317 7.75 5.76 -10.05
N LEU A 318 6.54 6.29 -9.91
CA LEU A 318 6.24 7.70 -10.15
C LEU A 318 7.04 8.62 -9.22
N PHE A 319 7.03 8.36 -7.92
CA PHE A 319 7.76 9.19 -6.96
C PHE A 319 9.26 9.15 -7.22
N ILE A 320 9.83 7.97 -7.50
CA ILE A 320 11.24 7.80 -7.87
C ILE A 320 11.53 8.64 -9.14
N SER A 321 10.70 8.51 -10.17
CA SER A 321 10.88 9.27 -11.42
C SER A 321 10.85 10.78 -11.18
N LEU A 322 9.89 11.27 -10.39
CA LEU A 322 9.80 12.68 -10.00
C LEU A 322 11.01 13.14 -9.17
N ALA A 323 11.54 12.28 -8.31
CA ALA A 323 12.73 12.56 -7.53
C ALA A 323 13.97 12.75 -8.42
N PHE A 324 14.13 11.90 -9.45
CA PHE A 324 15.19 12.04 -10.45
C PHE A 324 15.08 13.32 -11.29
N LEU A 325 13.90 13.97 -11.34
CA LEU A 325 13.76 15.27 -12.00
C LEU A 325 14.29 16.44 -11.15
N HIS A 326 14.70 16.22 -9.89
CA HIS A 326 15.17 17.28 -9.01
C HIS A 326 16.69 17.19 -8.76
N PRO A 327 17.49 18.21 -9.13
CA PRO A 327 18.96 18.17 -9.01
C PRO A 327 19.46 17.86 -7.60
N HIS A 328 18.90 18.52 -6.58
CA HIS A 328 19.32 18.29 -5.19
C HIS A 328 19.05 16.89 -4.65
N ILE A 329 18.09 16.16 -5.23
CA ILE A 329 17.82 14.77 -4.82
C ILE A 329 18.82 13.83 -5.50
N LEU A 330 19.19 14.11 -6.74
CA LEU A 330 20.28 13.40 -7.43
C LEU A 330 21.61 13.53 -6.66
N ASP A 331 21.92 14.72 -6.15
CA ASP A 331 23.14 14.95 -5.36
C ASP A 331 23.19 14.03 -4.12
N LEU A 332 22.05 13.81 -3.46
CA LEU A 332 21.91 12.89 -2.32
C LEU A 332 22.14 11.42 -2.69
N ILE A 333 21.79 11.02 -3.92
CA ILE A 333 22.01 9.66 -4.42
C ILE A 333 23.50 9.45 -4.75
N SER A 334 24.16 10.49 -5.27
CA SER A 334 25.58 10.46 -5.61
C SER A 334 26.53 10.64 -4.44
N GLY A 335 26.01 10.95 -3.24
CA GLY A 335 26.81 11.03 -2.03
C GLY A 335 27.24 9.65 -1.56
N ASP A 336 28.54 9.45 -1.37
CA ASP A 336 29.11 8.19 -0.86
C ASP A 336 28.87 7.96 0.65
N ASP A 337 28.28 8.93 1.36
CA ASP A 337 28.05 8.82 2.79
C ASP A 337 26.70 8.19 3.15
N SER A 338 26.70 7.34 4.17
CA SER A 338 25.51 6.61 4.65
C SER A 338 24.32 7.52 5.02
N ARG A 339 24.60 8.77 5.37
CA ARG A 339 23.61 9.78 5.73
C ARG A 339 22.85 10.31 4.51
N SER A 340 23.52 10.60 3.40
CA SER A 340 22.87 11.06 2.17
C SER A 340 21.92 9.99 1.61
N ILE A 341 22.37 8.73 1.62
CA ILE A 341 21.54 7.58 1.24
C ILE A 341 20.31 7.45 2.15
N SER A 342 20.48 7.56 3.47
CA SER A 342 19.38 7.49 4.43
C SER A 342 18.36 8.63 4.25
N LEU A 343 18.85 9.85 3.98
CA LEU A 343 18.00 11.02 3.69
C LEU A 343 17.23 10.84 2.37
N PHE A 344 17.86 10.28 1.33
CA PHE A 344 17.19 9.94 0.09
C PHE A 344 16.01 8.99 0.36
N TYR A 345 16.24 7.86 1.01
CA TYR A 345 15.18 6.90 1.34
C TYR A 345 14.07 7.50 2.22
N LEU A 346 14.42 8.39 3.16
CA LEU A 346 13.44 9.12 3.95
C LEU A 346 12.54 10.00 3.07
N ILE A 347 13.14 10.83 2.21
CA ILE A 347 12.42 11.70 1.28
C ILE A 347 11.50 10.88 0.37
N MET A 348 11.98 9.73 -0.12
CA MET A 348 11.18 8.83 -0.96
C MET A 348 10.01 8.18 -0.21
N SER A 349 10.18 7.88 1.08
CA SER A 349 9.14 7.23 1.88
C SER A 349 7.98 8.16 2.26
N VAL A 350 8.24 9.47 2.39
CA VAL A 350 7.24 10.43 2.89
C VAL A 350 6.02 10.55 1.96
N PRO A 351 6.14 10.73 0.64
CA PRO A 351 5.00 10.73 -0.28
C PRO A 351 4.19 9.43 -0.22
N MET A 352 4.86 8.28 -0.10
CA MET A 352 4.20 6.98 0.03
C MET A 352 3.42 6.89 1.35
N LEU A 353 4.01 7.34 2.45
CA LEU A 353 3.38 7.37 3.76
C LEU A 353 2.15 8.28 3.78
N VAL A 354 2.25 9.48 3.19
CA VAL A 354 1.12 10.41 3.06
C VAL A 354 0.00 9.78 2.23
N THR A 355 0.34 9.13 1.11
CA THR A 355 -0.63 8.44 0.26
C THR A 355 -1.33 7.31 1.00
N LEU A 356 -0.59 6.50 1.76
CA LEU A 356 -1.14 5.45 2.63
C LEU A 356 -2.16 6.04 3.62
N LEU A 357 -1.78 7.10 4.34
CA LEU A 357 -2.65 7.73 5.33
C LEU A 357 -3.93 8.28 4.68
N ILE A 358 -3.81 8.97 3.54
CA ILE A 358 -4.95 9.53 2.81
C ILE A 358 -5.88 8.40 2.35
N TYR A 359 -5.33 7.35 1.76
CA TYR A 359 -6.08 6.23 1.23
C TYR A 359 -6.90 5.53 2.32
N PHE A 360 -6.25 5.11 3.41
CA PHE A 360 -6.96 4.39 4.48
C PHE A 360 -7.95 5.30 5.22
N ARG A 361 -7.58 6.57 5.47
CA ARG A 361 -8.41 7.52 6.23
C ARG A 361 -9.66 7.96 5.47
N TYR A 362 -9.55 8.22 4.17
CA TYR A 362 -10.60 8.85 3.38
C TYR A 362 -11.30 7.86 2.45
N VAL A 363 -10.55 7.02 1.72
CA VAL A 363 -11.14 6.04 0.79
C VAL A 363 -11.73 4.88 1.57
N MET A 364 -10.91 4.10 2.29
CA MET A 364 -11.42 2.98 3.09
C MET A 364 -12.34 3.48 4.22
N GLY A 365 -11.98 4.57 4.89
CA GLY A 365 -12.81 5.19 5.93
C GLY A 365 -14.21 5.59 5.46
N PHE A 366 -14.37 6.06 4.21
CA PHE A 366 -15.68 6.32 3.63
C PHE A 366 -16.54 5.05 3.57
N PHE A 367 -15.99 3.94 3.09
CA PHE A 367 -16.72 2.67 3.01
C PHE A 367 -17.04 2.11 4.40
N MET A 368 -16.09 2.12 5.33
CA MET A 368 -16.30 1.65 6.71
C MET A 368 -17.49 2.34 7.37
N ARG A 369 -17.58 3.68 7.28
CA ARG A 369 -18.72 4.42 7.85
C ARG A 369 -20.05 4.00 7.22
N ASN A 370 -20.07 3.76 5.91
CA ASN A 370 -21.28 3.34 5.21
C ASN A 370 -21.66 1.87 5.46
N PHE A 371 -20.67 1.00 5.72
CA PHE A 371 -20.86 -0.38 6.15
C PHE A 371 -21.51 -0.46 7.52
N GLU A 372 -21.14 0.42 8.47
CA GLU A 372 -21.83 0.54 9.76
C GLU A 372 -23.32 0.86 9.58
N ARG A 373 -23.63 1.87 8.75
CA ARG A 373 -25.04 2.20 8.43
C ARG A 373 -25.75 1.01 7.80
N GLN A 374 -25.07 0.31 6.89
CA GLN A 374 -25.64 -0.84 6.22
C GLN A 374 -25.96 -2.00 7.19
N ALA A 375 -25.10 -2.22 8.19
CA ALA A 375 -25.31 -3.18 9.27
C ALA A 375 -26.41 -2.74 10.24
N ASP A 376 -26.49 -1.46 10.62
CA ASP A 376 -27.56 -0.88 11.43
C ASP A 376 -28.93 -1.07 10.79
N LEU A 377 -29.04 -0.72 9.50
CA LEU A 377 -30.29 -0.87 8.74
C LEU A 377 -30.68 -2.34 8.57
N TYR A 378 -29.71 -3.26 8.53
CA TYR A 378 -30.03 -4.68 8.55
C TYR A 378 -30.52 -5.15 9.92
N SER A 379 -29.92 -4.67 11.00
CA SER A 379 -30.37 -4.94 12.37
C SER A 379 -31.82 -4.50 12.56
N SER A 380 -32.19 -3.28 12.14
CA SER A 380 -33.57 -2.80 12.29
C SER A 380 -34.60 -3.65 11.54
N VAL A 381 -34.26 -4.12 10.34
CA VAL A 381 -35.13 -5.01 9.55
C VAL A 381 -35.23 -6.39 10.19
N ALA A 382 -34.10 -6.96 10.62
CA ALA A 382 -34.04 -8.28 11.23
C ALA A 382 -34.80 -8.33 12.57
N MET A 383 -34.76 -7.23 13.34
CA MET A 383 -35.47 -7.10 14.61
C MET A 383 -36.92 -6.62 14.45
N GLY A 384 -37.33 -6.19 13.26
CA GLY A 384 -38.66 -5.63 13.00
C GLY A 384 -38.88 -4.22 13.54
N THR A 385 -37.93 -3.65 14.28
CA THR A 385 -37.98 -2.29 14.83
C THR A 385 -36.57 -1.70 14.96
N PRO A 386 -36.38 -0.39 14.68
CA PRO A 386 -35.10 0.27 14.93
C PRO A 386 -34.82 0.50 16.41
N MET A 387 -35.83 0.43 17.29
CA MET A 387 -35.73 0.89 18.68
C MET A 387 -34.74 0.05 19.51
N LEU A 388 -34.63 -1.24 19.23
CA LEU A 388 -33.68 -2.12 19.93
C LEU A 388 -32.23 -1.78 19.56
N THR A 389 -31.98 -1.52 18.27
CA THR A 389 -30.67 -1.07 17.79
C THR A 389 -30.34 0.31 18.38
N ILE A 390 -31.28 1.26 18.35
CA ILE A 390 -31.11 2.60 18.94
C ILE A 390 -30.81 2.51 20.44
N GLY A 391 -31.59 1.73 21.20
CA GLY A 391 -31.40 1.54 22.63
C GLY A 391 -30.03 0.96 22.95
N SER A 392 -29.58 -0.03 22.19
CA SER A 392 -28.22 -0.59 22.33
C SER A 392 -27.13 0.45 22.07
N LEU A 393 -27.26 1.26 21.01
CA LEU A 393 -26.28 2.30 20.66
C LEU A 393 -26.20 3.40 21.72
N GLU A 394 -27.33 3.91 22.20
CA GLU A 394 -27.39 4.96 23.22
C GLU A 394 -26.82 4.48 24.56
N LYS A 395 -27.13 3.24 24.97
CA LYS A 395 -26.52 2.63 26.17
C LYS A 395 -25.01 2.45 26.03
N ILE A 396 -24.54 1.88 24.91
CA ILE A 396 -23.11 1.73 24.65
C ILE A 396 -22.42 3.11 24.69
N ALA A 397 -23.01 4.13 24.06
CA ALA A 397 -22.47 5.49 24.04
C ALA A 397 -22.35 6.07 25.45
N PHE A 398 -23.39 5.89 26.28
CA PHE A 398 -23.43 6.38 27.66
C PHE A 398 -22.36 5.71 28.53
N PHE A 399 -22.32 4.37 28.56
CA PHE A 399 -21.39 3.60 29.39
C PHE A 399 -19.94 3.62 28.89
N SER A 400 -19.71 3.95 27.61
CA SER A 400 -18.37 4.11 27.03
C SER A 400 -17.82 5.54 27.15
N GLY A 401 -18.28 6.31 28.15
CA GLY A 401 -17.83 7.68 28.37
C GLY A 401 -18.60 8.73 27.58
N LYS A 402 -19.93 8.60 27.48
CA LYS A 402 -20.86 9.58 26.87
C LYS A 402 -20.45 10.05 25.47
N SER A 403 -20.11 9.11 24.60
CA SER A 403 -19.52 9.37 23.27
C SER A 403 -20.52 9.66 22.15
N ARG A 404 -21.75 10.07 22.49
CA ARG A 404 -22.89 10.12 21.56
C ARG A 404 -22.64 10.96 20.30
N ASP A 405 -22.01 12.11 20.48
CA ASP A 405 -21.80 13.09 19.41
C ASP A 405 -20.40 13.03 18.79
N ILE A 406 -19.54 12.11 19.24
CA ILE A 406 -18.15 12.03 18.79
C ILE A 406 -18.07 11.17 17.52
N PRO A 407 -17.78 11.75 16.34
CA PRO A 407 -17.54 10.95 15.14
C PRO A 407 -16.13 10.34 15.16
N ASN A 408 -15.96 9.24 14.44
CA ASN A 408 -14.65 8.65 14.16
C ASN A 408 -14.46 8.56 12.64
N TRP A 409 -13.22 8.37 12.19
CA TRP A 409 -12.91 8.19 10.79
C TRP A 409 -13.52 6.93 10.19
N HIS A 410 -13.79 5.90 10.98
CA HIS A 410 -14.40 4.66 10.51
C HIS A 410 -15.85 4.43 10.98
N HIS A 411 -16.38 5.27 11.88
CA HIS A 411 -17.78 5.20 12.31
C HIS A 411 -18.42 6.59 12.34
N PHE A 412 -19.66 6.68 11.87
CA PHE A 412 -20.49 7.86 12.15
C PHE A 412 -20.74 7.99 13.66
N SER A 413 -21.04 9.20 14.14
CA SER A 413 -21.42 9.38 15.54
C SER A 413 -22.71 8.60 15.84
N VAL A 414 -22.92 8.24 17.11
CA VAL A 414 -24.13 7.51 17.52
C VAL A 414 -25.39 8.30 17.17
N LYS A 415 -25.38 9.63 17.37
CA LYS A 415 -26.46 10.51 16.92
C LYS A 415 -26.78 10.34 15.43
N GLN A 416 -25.77 10.37 14.55
CA GLN A 416 -25.97 10.20 13.11
C GLN A 416 -26.51 8.81 12.74
N ARG A 417 -26.11 7.77 13.47
CA ARG A 417 -26.61 6.39 13.28
C ARG A 417 -28.07 6.26 13.72
N VAL A 418 -28.43 6.83 14.87
CA VAL A 418 -29.80 6.89 15.39
C VAL A 418 -30.71 7.67 14.43
N ASP A 419 -30.29 8.84 13.96
CA ASP A 419 -31.05 9.64 12.99
C ASP A 419 -31.29 8.86 11.69
N CYS A 420 -30.30 8.10 11.23
CA CYS A 420 -30.42 7.24 10.05
C CYS A 420 -31.46 6.12 10.26
N LEU A 421 -31.44 5.46 11.42
CA LEU A 421 -32.39 4.40 11.78
C LEU A 421 -33.83 4.93 11.86
N LEU A 422 -34.03 6.10 12.48
CA LEU A 422 -35.33 6.76 12.56
C LEU A 422 -35.86 7.18 11.18
N ARG A 423 -34.98 7.70 10.31
CA ARG A 423 -35.35 8.02 8.91
C ARG A 423 -35.72 6.77 8.13
N ALA A 424 -34.98 5.68 8.27
CA ALA A 424 -35.27 4.42 7.57
C ALA A 424 -36.59 3.79 7.98
N TYR A 425 -37.01 4.01 9.24
CA TYR A 425 -38.32 3.57 9.71
C TYR A 425 -39.47 4.37 9.07
N ARG A 426 -39.30 5.69 8.90
CA ARG A 426 -40.27 6.55 8.21
C ARG A 426 -40.30 6.30 6.70
N GLU A 427 -39.15 5.99 6.12
CA GLU A 427 -38.97 5.76 4.68
C GLU A 427 -38.31 4.40 4.40
N PRO A 428 -39.09 3.30 4.33
CA PRO A 428 -38.53 1.95 4.12
C PRO A 428 -37.70 1.82 2.82
N GLY A 429 -37.98 2.65 1.82
CA GLY A 429 -37.21 2.74 0.58
C GLY A 429 -35.74 3.17 0.77
N LEU A 430 -35.41 3.82 1.89
CA LEU A 430 -34.06 4.28 2.22
C LEU A 430 -33.06 3.13 2.29
N ILE A 431 -33.47 1.96 2.80
CA ILE A 431 -32.59 0.79 2.93
C ILE A 431 -32.11 0.30 1.57
N LYS A 432 -33.05 0.14 0.61
CA LYS A 432 -32.73 -0.25 -0.77
C LYS A 432 -31.90 0.82 -1.49
N ARG A 433 -32.14 2.11 -1.21
CA ARG A 433 -31.34 3.22 -1.78
C ARG A 433 -29.92 3.21 -1.23
N HIS A 434 -29.74 3.06 0.08
CA HIS A 434 -28.42 2.98 0.73
C HIS A 434 -27.60 1.80 0.24
N ASN A 435 -28.20 0.61 0.14
CA ASN A 435 -27.53 -0.57 -0.42
C ASN A 435 -27.05 -0.34 -1.87
N ARG A 436 -27.88 0.28 -2.71
CA ARG A 436 -27.50 0.64 -4.09
C ARG A 436 -26.42 1.71 -4.13
N PHE A 437 -26.46 2.68 -3.24
CA PHE A 437 -25.43 3.71 -3.12
C PHE A 437 -24.07 3.09 -2.80
N VAL A 438 -23.99 2.25 -1.77
CA VAL A 438 -22.74 1.55 -1.39
C VAL A 438 -22.19 0.71 -2.53
N LEU A 439 -23.07 -0.05 -3.22
CA LEU A 439 -22.67 -0.85 -4.38
C LEU A 439 -22.13 0.02 -5.53
N LYS A 440 -22.84 1.10 -5.90
CA LYS A 440 -22.39 2.03 -6.95
C LYS A 440 -21.06 2.69 -6.59
N SER A 441 -20.92 3.16 -5.36
CA SER A 441 -19.65 3.73 -4.88
C SER A 441 -18.51 2.73 -4.97
N PHE A 442 -18.77 1.45 -4.67
CA PHE A 442 -17.75 0.41 -4.80
C PHE A 442 -17.39 0.12 -6.26
N LEU A 443 -18.35 0.08 -7.18
CA LEU A 443 -18.09 -0.08 -8.61
C LEU A 443 -17.25 1.07 -9.17
N VAL A 444 -17.56 2.31 -8.78
CA VAL A 444 -16.75 3.49 -9.13
C VAL A 444 -15.35 3.35 -8.57
N TYR A 445 -15.21 2.96 -7.30
CA TYR A 445 -13.90 2.68 -6.69
C TYR A 445 -13.12 1.64 -7.49
N LEU A 446 -13.73 0.52 -7.88
CA LEU A 446 -13.06 -0.55 -8.63
C LEU A 446 -12.57 -0.04 -10.00
N VAL A 447 -13.42 0.68 -10.74
CA VAL A 447 -13.03 1.29 -12.02
C VAL A 447 -11.87 2.24 -11.82
N CYS A 448 -11.94 3.16 -10.84
CA CYS A 448 -10.86 4.11 -10.57
C CYS A 448 -9.55 3.41 -10.19
N ILE A 449 -9.57 2.41 -9.30
CA ILE A 449 -8.36 1.68 -8.89
C ILE A 449 -7.78 0.85 -10.02
N CYS A 450 -8.60 0.15 -10.81
CA CYS A 450 -8.13 -0.64 -11.95
C CYS A 450 -7.56 0.27 -13.04
N SER A 451 -8.24 1.37 -13.39
CA SER A 451 -7.76 2.33 -14.39
C SER A 451 -6.49 3.04 -13.93
N LEU A 452 -6.46 3.57 -12.70
CA LEU A 452 -5.27 4.24 -12.16
C LEU A 452 -4.12 3.25 -11.97
N GLY A 453 -4.40 2.05 -11.48
CA GLY A 453 -3.43 0.96 -11.35
C GLY A 453 -2.84 0.58 -12.70
N TYR A 454 -3.66 0.45 -13.74
CA TYR A 454 -3.18 0.20 -15.10
C TYR A 454 -2.31 1.34 -15.62
N LEU A 455 -2.77 2.59 -15.52
CA LEU A 455 -2.04 3.76 -16.00
C LEU A 455 -0.66 3.91 -15.32
N LEU A 456 -0.59 3.69 -14.02
CA LEU A 456 0.65 3.84 -13.25
C LEU A 456 1.61 2.66 -13.42
N ASN A 457 1.12 1.44 -13.62
CA ASN A 457 1.98 0.25 -13.65
C ASN A 457 2.31 -0.24 -15.07
N PHE A 458 1.39 -0.03 -16.03
CA PHE A 458 1.45 -0.60 -17.38
C PHE A 458 1.16 0.41 -18.50
N GLY A 459 0.72 1.62 -18.16
CA GLY A 459 0.32 2.63 -19.13
C GLY A 459 1.50 3.33 -19.84
N PRO A 460 1.24 4.03 -20.95
CA PRO A 460 2.26 4.75 -21.72
C PRO A 460 2.93 5.85 -20.89
N VAL A 461 2.23 6.41 -19.91
CA VAL A 461 2.76 7.41 -18.98
C VAL A 461 3.98 6.89 -18.23
N LYS A 462 3.97 5.62 -17.78
CA LYS A 462 5.11 5.00 -17.10
C LYS A 462 6.33 4.90 -18.02
N GLN A 463 6.12 4.46 -19.27
CA GLN A 463 7.19 4.35 -20.26
C GLN A 463 7.81 5.72 -20.56
N HIS A 464 6.97 6.73 -20.78
CA HIS A 464 7.42 8.09 -21.06
C HIS A 464 8.22 8.69 -19.89
N MET A 465 7.77 8.47 -18.64
CA MET A 465 8.54 8.87 -17.46
C MET A 465 9.89 8.16 -17.36
N GLY A 466 9.94 6.86 -17.65
CA GLY A 466 11.19 6.11 -17.72
C GLY A 466 12.16 6.71 -18.72
N TYR A 467 11.70 7.08 -19.92
CA TYR A 467 12.52 7.73 -20.94
C TYR A 467 13.04 9.11 -20.50
N MET A 468 12.22 9.93 -19.84
CA MET A 468 12.67 11.22 -19.30
C MET A 468 13.77 11.08 -18.23
N VAL A 469 13.67 10.06 -17.37
CA VAL A 469 14.70 9.77 -16.35
C VAL A 469 16.00 9.34 -17.02
N ILE A 470 15.93 8.43 -18.00
CA ILE A 470 17.11 7.97 -18.75
C ILE A 470 17.74 9.11 -19.55
N GLU A 471 16.94 9.94 -20.24
CA GLU A 471 17.40 11.14 -20.95
C GLU A 471 18.26 12.02 -20.04
N ARG A 472 17.76 12.31 -18.84
CA ARG A 472 18.47 13.16 -17.88
C ARG A 472 19.76 12.52 -17.37
N ALA A 473 19.73 11.23 -17.05
CA ALA A 473 20.91 10.50 -16.60
C ALA A 473 21.99 10.45 -17.69
N LEU A 474 21.60 10.18 -18.95
CA LEU A 474 22.52 10.19 -20.09
C LEU A 474 23.12 11.58 -20.30
N ASN A 475 22.31 12.64 -20.26
CA ASN A 475 22.80 14.01 -20.38
C ASN A 475 23.82 14.36 -19.28
N GLN A 476 23.61 13.92 -18.04
CA GLN A 476 24.59 14.11 -16.97
C GLN A 476 25.90 13.35 -17.22
N GLN A 477 25.84 12.13 -17.75
CA GLN A 477 27.05 11.37 -18.07
C GLN A 477 27.77 11.96 -19.28
N ILE A 478 27.05 12.47 -20.29
CA ILE A 478 27.62 13.16 -21.44
C ILE A 478 28.42 14.40 -21.01
N LEU A 479 28.00 15.11 -19.96
CA LEU A 479 28.79 16.22 -19.42
C LEU A 479 30.16 15.75 -18.87
N LYS A 480 30.27 14.51 -18.40
CA LYS A 480 31.52 13.92 -17.91
C LYS A 480 32.36 13.30 -19.03
N GLU A 481 31.70 12.70 -20.02
CA GLU A 481 32.32 11.99 -21.15
C GLU A 481 31.80 12.53 -22.50
N PRO A 482 32.11 13.78 -22.88
CA PRO A 482 31.48 14.47 -24.00
C PRO A 482 31.81 13.89 -25.38
N ASN A 483 32.81 13.00 -25.47
CA ASN A 483 33.27 12.36 -26.70
C ASN A 483 32.96 10.86 -26.74
N ASN A 484 32.14 10.33 -25.82
CA ASN A 484 31.77 8.92 -25.81
C ASN A 484 30.57 8.67 -26.76
N PRO A 485 30.76 8.05 -27.94
CA PRO A 485 29.69 7.84 -28.92
C PRO A 485 28.58 6.90 -28.42
N ASP A 486 28.86 6.01 -27.47
CA ASP A 486 27.85 5.10 -26.91
C ASP A 486 26.76 5.86 -26.16
N LEU A 487 27.12 6.89 -25.40
CA LEU A 487 26.17 7.71 -24.65
C LEU A 487 25.20 8.46 -25.57
N TYR A 488 25.72 9.05 -26.64
CA TYR A 488 24.88 9.70 -27.66
C TYR A 488 24.03 8.68 -28.41
N GLN A 489 24.55 7.49 -28.70
CA GLN A 489 23.75 6.44 -29.35
C GLN A 489 22.57 6.00 -28.48
N HIS A 490 22.80 5.82 -27.17
CA HIS A 490 21.72 5.55 -26.23
C HIS A 490 20.73 6.72 -26.15
N LEU A 491 21.21 7.96 -26.13
CA LEU A 491 20.34 9.15 -26.08
C LEU A 491 19.48 9.28 -27.34
N ALA A 492 20.04 9.04 -28.53
CA ALA A 492 19.32 9.05 -29.80
C ALA A 492 18.21 7.99 -29.82
N ILE A 493 18.49 6.78 -29.32
CA ILE A 493 17.47 5.72 -29.18
C ILE A 493 16.34 6.18 -28.25
N ILE A 494 16.67 6.85 -27.14
CA ILE A 494 15.65 7.38 -26.21
C ILE A 494 14.82 8.48 -26.87
N TYR A 495 15.44 9.41 -27.61
CA TYR A 495 14.72 10.43 -28.37
C TYR A 495 13.80 9.83 -29.44
N GLN A 496 14.27 8.80 -30.14
CA GLN A 496 13.46 8.08 -31.12
C GLN A 496 12.23 7.44 -30.46
N ARG A 497 12.41 6.81 -29.28
CA ARG A 497 11.29 6.22 -28.50
C ARG A 497 10.31 7.26 -27.97
N MET A 498 10.77 8.49 -27.75
CA MET A 498 9.94 9.62 -27.32
C MET A 498 9.27 10.36 -28.49
N GLY A 499 9.61 10.04 -29.75
CA GLY A 499 9.13 10.75 -30.93
C GLY A 499 9.71 12.16 -31.09
N LYS A 500 10.88 12.42 -30.49
CA LYS A 500 11.62 13.68 -30.62
C LYS A 500 12.52 13.60 -31.86
N ASP A 501 11.92 13.67 -33.05
CA ASP A 501 12.60 13.34 -34.31
C ASP A 501 13.79 14.25 -34.61
N ARG A 502 13.65 15.55 -34.36
CA ARG A 502 14.74 16.52 -34.57
C ARG A 502 15.93 16.23 -33.67
N GLU A 503 15.69 16.06 -32.36
CA GLU A 503 16.72 15.73 -31.39
C GLU A 503 17.36 14.37 -31.69
N THR A 504 16.57 13.41 -32.22
CA THR A 504 17.08 12.11 -32.67
C THR A 504 18.06 12.25 -33.82
N ILE A 505 17.73 13.05 -34.84
CA ILE A 505 18.60 13.35 -36.00
C ILE A 505 19.90 14.00 -35.52
N ASP A 506 19.80 15.11 -34.78
CA ASP A 506 20.95 15.86 -34.28
C ASP A 506 21.88 14.96 -33.44
N THR A 507 21.31 14.07 -32.62
CA THR A 507 22.07 13.17 -31.76
C THR A 507 22.72 12.04 -32.56
N TYR A 508 22.06 11.44 -33.55
CA TYR A 508 22.67 10.43 -34.42
C TYR A 508 23.77 11.02 -35.30
N GLU A 509 23.62 12.25 -35.79
CA GLU A 509 24.68 12.97 -36.50
C GLU A 509 25.92 13.13 -35.61
N ARG A 510 25.72 13.44 -34.33
CA ARG A 510 26.82 13.51 -33.35
C ARG A 510 27.51 12.15 -33.18
N VAL A 511 26.76 11.04 -33.12
CA VAL A 511 27.33 9.68 -33.05
C VAL A 511 28.19 9.40 -34.28
N ILE A 512 27.69 9.68 -35.48
CA ILE A 512 28.42 9.43 -36.73
C ILE A 512 29.65 10.34 -36.84
N GLY A 513 29.57 11.58 -36.34
CA GLY A 513 30.72 12.48 -36.27
C GLY A 513 31.83 12.00 -35.33
N LEU A 514 31.48 11.36 -34.21
CA LEU A 514 32.44 10.78 -33.27
C LEU A 514 32.95 9.41 -33.71
N ALA A 515 32.11 8.60 -34.34
CA ALA A 515 32.40 7.23 -34.76
C ALA A 515 31.73 6.92 -36.12
N PRO A 516 32.38 7.24 -37.25
CA PRO A 516 31.80 7.09 -38.60
C PRO A 516 31.45 5.66 -39.03
N GLY A 517 32.03 4.66 -38.36
CA GLY A 517 31.86 3.23 -38.66
C GLY A 517 30.70 2.54 -37.93
N ARG A 518 29.77 3.28 -37.31
CA ARG A 518 28.64 2.70 -36.59
C ARG A 518 27.46 2.42 -37.54
N ALA A 519 27.45 1.22 -38.11
CA ALA A 519 26.44 0.77 -39.07
C ALA A 519 25.00 0.95 -38.57
N VAL A 520 24.73 0.61 -37.30
CA VAL A 520 23.39 0.76 -36.67
C VAL A 520 22.95 2.23 -36.61
N ALA A 521 23.85 3.15 -36.26
CA ALA A 521 23.52 4.58 -36.18
C ALA A 521 23.24 5.17 -37.56
N LEU A 522 24.05 4.80 -38.56
CA LEU A 522 23.85 5.16 -39.97
C LEU A 522 22.49 4.67 -40.48
N ASN A 523 22.17 3.40 -40.23
CA ASN A 523 20.90 2.79 -40.61
C ASN A 523 19.71 3.50 -39.94
N ASN A 524 19.77 3.70 -38.63
CA ASN A 524 18.65 4.31 -37.90
C ASN A 524 18.41 5.77 -38.31
N LEU A 525 19.48 6.53 -38.57
CA LEU A 525 19.36 7.89 -39.10
C LEU A 525 18.76 7.89 -40.51
N ALA A 526 19.25 7.02 -41.40
CA ALA A 526 18.71 6.89 -42.75
C ALA A 526 17.22 6.56 -42.74
N TRP A 527 16.82 5.61 -41.91
CA TRP A 527 15.42 5.24 -41.74
C TRP A 527 14.57 6.44 -41.29
N LEU A 528 15.02 7.18 -40.28
CA LEU A 528 14.26 8.32 -39.73
C LEU A 528 14.08 9.44 -40.75
N LEU A 529 15.11 9.73 -41.55
CA LEU A 529 15.10 10.78 -42.58
C LEU A 529 14.10 10.54 -43.72
N VAL A 530 13.51 9.35 -43.84
CA VAL A 530 12.48 9.06 -44.85
C VAL A 530 11.14 8.65 -44.25
N THR A 531 11.13 8.26 -42.97
CA THR A 531 9.91 7.79 -42.29
C THR A 531 9.30 8.80 -41.32
N THR A 532 10.02 9.86 -40.94
CA THR A 532 9.47 10.91 -40.06
C THR A 532 8.22 11.57 -40.66
N PRO A 533 7.18 11.85 -39.85
CA PRO A 533 6.01 12.60 -40.31
C PRO A 533 6.28 14.09 -40.54
N ASP A 534 7.39 14.64 -40.02
CA ASP A 534 7.76 16.04 -40.27
C ASP A 534 8.48 16.17 -41.61
N GLU A 535 7.76 16.67 -42.62
CA GLU A 535 8.29 16.89 -43.97
C GLU A 535 9.55 17.78 -44.01
N LYS A 536 9.77 18.64 -43.01
CA LYS A 536 10.97 19.49 -42.96
C LYS A 536 12.23 18.73 -42.56
N LEU A 537 12.07 17.59 -41.89
CA LEU A 537 13.18 16.74 -41.45
C LEU A 537 13.50 15.65 -42.47
N LYS A 538 12.66 15.47 -43.49
CA LYS A 538 12.91 14.47 -44.53
C LYS A 538 14.05 14.90 -45.43
N ASP A 539 14.97 13.97 -45.66
CA ASP A 539 16.09 14.15 -46.58
C ASP A 539 16.46 12.80 -47.22
N PRO A 540 15.76 12.42 -48.31
CA PRO A 540 16.01 11.16 -49.01
C PRO A 540 17.42 11.06 -49.58
N ASP A 541 18.05 12.19 -49.93
CA ASP A 541 19.41 12.22 -50.47
C ASP A 541 20.43 11.76 -49.41
N ARG A 542 20.37 12.35 -48.22
CA ARG A 542 21.20 11.94 -47.09
C ARG A 542 20.87 10.55 -46.59
N ALA A 543 19.60 10.16 -46.61
CA ALA A 543 19.17 8.83 -46.19
C ALA A 543 19.84 7.74 -47.04
N ILE A 544 19.91 7.91 -48.37
CA ILE A 544 20.58 6.94 -49.25
C ILE A 544 22.09 6.87 -48.97
N ASP A 545 22.76 8.01 -48.74
CA ASP A 545 24.20 8.00 -48.38
C ASP A 545 24.45 7.17 -47.12
N PHE A 546 23.71 7.48 -46.05
CA PHE A 546 23.85 6.78 -44.77
C PHE A 546 23.47 5.31 -44.87
N ALA A 547 22.39 4.97 -45.59
CA ALA A 547 21.96 3.59 -45.78
C ALA A 547 22.99 2.77 -46.58
N ARG A 548 23.55 3.33 -47.67
CA ARG A 548 24.62 2.66 -48.44
C ARG A 548 25.86 2.40 -47.59
N ARG A 549 26.25 3.37 -46.75
CA ARG A 549 27.37 3.21 -45.81
C ARG A 549 27.08 2.16 -44.74
N ALA A 550 25.85 2.11 -44.21
CA ALA A 550 25.44 1.08 -43.26
C ALA A 550 25.51 -0.33 -43.89
N VAL A 551 24.96 -0.49 -45.10
CA VAL A 551 24.96 -1.73 -45.87
C VAL A 551 26.38 -2.17 -46.26
N ALA A 552 27.29 -1.24 -46.50
CA ALA A 552 28.70 -1.54 -46.78
C ALA A 552 29.44 -2.07 -45.55
N LEU A 553 29.03 -1.67 -44.35
CA LEU A 553 29.60 -2.15 -43.08
C LEU A 553 28.98 -3.47 -42.62
N ASP A 554 27.67 -3.62 -42.80
CA ASP A 554 26.91 -4.82 -42.49
C ASP A 554 25.75 -4.97 -43.46
N ARG A 555 25.78 -6.03 -44.28
CA ARG A 555 24.77 -6.28 -45.32
C ARG A 555 23.64 -7.16 -44.79
N SER A 556 22.99 -6.70 -43.72
CA SER A 556 21.86 -7.41 -43.12
C SER A 556 20.54 -7.08 -43.82
N PRO A 557 19.53 -7.98 -43.79
CA PRO A 557 18.22 -7.73 -44.40
C PRO A 557 17.54 -6.45 -43.91
N GLY A 558 17.72 -6.10 -42.62
CA GLY A 558 17.18 -4.86 -42.06
C GLY A 558 17.83 -3.59 -42.63
N PHE A 559 19.12 -3.63 -42.97
CA PHE A 559 19.80 -2.46 -43.53
C PHE A 559 19.51 -2.31 -45.03
N LEU A 560 19.36 -3.44 -45.73
CA LEU A 560 18.89 -3.46 -47.11
C LEU A 560 17.45 -2.90 -47.21
N ASP A 561 16.57 -3.20 -46.27
CA ASP A 561 15.22 -2.62 -46.20
C ASP A 561 15.25 -1.09 -46.06
N THR A 562 16.06 -0.56 -45.15
CA THR A 562 16.24 0.89 -45.01
C THR A 562 16.76 1.54 -46.29
N LEU A 563 17.73 0.91 -46.96
CA LEU A 563 18.23 1.41 -48.25
C LEU A 563 17.15 1.39 -49.32
N ALA A 564 16.36 0.33 -49.40
CA ALA A 564 15.25 0.22 -50.33
C ALA A 564 14.20 1.32 -50.09
N GLU A 565 13.80 1.53 -48.84
CA GLU A 565 12.86 2.59 -48.45
C GLU A 565 13.41 3.99 -48.80
N ALA A 566 14.71 4.23 -48.57
CA ALA A 566 15.34 5.50 -48.92
C ALA A 566 15.40 5.74 -50.44
N CYS A 567 15.74 4.71 -51.22
CA CYS A 567 15.68 4.74 -52.68
C CYS A 567 14.26 5.04 -53.19
N PHE A 568 13.26 4.38 -52.61
CA PHE A 568 11.85 4.60 -52.97
C PHE A 568 11.40 6.02 -52.66
N ALA A 569 11.74 6.57 -51.48
CA ALA A 569 11.42 7.94 -51.10
C ALA A 569 12.01 9.00 -52.04
N LYS A 570 13.16 8.71 -52.67
CA LYS A 570 13.78 9.57 -53.69
C LYS A 570 13.20 9.38 -55.11
N GLY A 571 12.38 8.35 -55.33
CA GLY A 571 11.85 7.98 -56.65
C GLY A 571 12.73 7.02 -57.45
N LEU A 572 13.76 6.43 -56.84
CA LEU A 572 14.62 5.40 -57.45
C LEU A 572 13.98 4.02 -57.30
N VAL A 573 12.82 3.83 -57.94
CA VAL A 573 11.95 2.66 -57.74
C VAL A 573 12.63 1.35 -58.13
N ASP A 574 13.35 1.30 -59.26
CA ASP A 574 14.04 0.08 -59.70
C ASP A 574 15.12 -0.37 -58.71
N GLU A 575 15.86 0.57 -58.13
CA GLU A 575 16.88 0.28 -57.11
C GLU A 575 16.23 -0.19 -55.81
N ALA A 576 15.09 0.41 -55.42
CA ALA A 576 14.33 0.01 -54.25
C ALA A 576 13.82 -1.44 -54.37
N ILE A 577 13.22 -1.80 -55.51
CA ILE A 577 12.72 -3.15 -55.79
C ILE A 577 13.86 -4.17 -55.73
N LYS A 578 14.97 -3.90 -56.43
CA LYS A 578 16.12 -4.80 -56.43
C LYS A 578 16.70 -5.01 -55.03
N THR A 579 16.77 -3.94 -54.23
CA THR A 579 17.36 -3.99 -52.89
C THR A 579 16.46 -4.75 -51.90
N ILE A 580 15.13 -4.58 -51.98
CA ILE A 580 14.21 -5.31 -51.10
C ILE A 580 14.08 -6.79 -51.47
N GLU A 581 14.21 -7.14 -52.76
CA GLU A 581 14.28 -8.53 -53.21
C GLU A 581 15.51 -9.24 -52.62
N GLU A 582 16.64 -8.54 -52.56
CA GLU A 582 17.86 -9.05 -51.93
C GLU A 582 17.70 -9.23 -50.41
N ALA A 583 17.07 -8.26 -49.72
CA ALA A 583 16.74 -8.39 -48.30
C ALA A 583 15.87 -9.63 -48.06
N MET A 584 14.86 -9.84 -48.89
CA MET A 584 13.94 -10.98 -48.80
C MET A 584 14.63 -12.33 -49.08
N ALA A 585 15.60 -12.36 -49.99
CA ALA A 585 16.35 -13.57 -50.32
C ALA A 585 17.27 -14.02 -49.18
N THR A 586 17.79 -13.07 -48.41
CA THR A 586 18.75 -13.30 -47.30
C THR A 586 18.08 -13.37 -45.92
N ALA A 587 16.79 -13.02 -45.83
CA ALA A 587 16.02 -13.04 -44.60
C ALA A 587 15.63 -14.46 -44.15
N THR A 588 16.04 -14.84 -42.94
CA THR A 588 15.57 -16.05 -42.24
C THR A 588 14.27 -15.82 -41.46
N GLU A 589 13.98 -14.57 -41.11
CA GLU A 589 12.80 -14.13 -40.35
C GLU A 589 12.15 -12.91 -41.03
N ASN A 590 10.91 -12.58 -40.69
CA ASN A 590 10.18 -11.39 -41.22
C ASN A 590 10.01 -11.31 -42.75
N ARG A 591 10.15 -12.42 -43.48
CA ARG A 591 9.97 -12.47 -44.95
C ARG A 591 8.66 -11.83 -45.43
N GLY A 592 7.56 -12.09 -44.73
CA GLY A 592 6.25 -11.51 -45.06
C GLY A 592 6.16 -9.98 -44.89
N TYR A 593 7.05 -9.35 -44.12
CA TYR A 593 7.18 -7.89 -44.07
C TYR A 593 7.88 -7.36 -45.33
N TYR A 594 8.97 -7.99 -45.76
CA TYR A 594 9.68 -7.59 -46.98
C TYR A 594 8.84 -7.79 -48.24
N GLU A 595 8.00 -8.83 -48.30
CA GLU A 595 7.02 -9.01 -49.38
C GLU A 595 6.02 -7.85 -49.46
N LYS A 596 5.58 -7.31 -48.31
CA LYS A 596 4.70 -6.12 -48.28
C LYS A 596 5.42 -4.87 -48.77
N GLN A 597 6.69 -4.69 -48.40
CA GLN A 597 7.52 -3.59 -48.90
C GLN A 597 7.73 -3.68 -50.42
N LEU A 598 8.00 -4.88 -50.94
CA LEU A 598 8.10 -5.11 -52.38
C LEU A 598 6.80 -4.76 -53.12
N LYS A 599 5.63 -5.14 -52.57
CA LYS A 599 4.32 -4.74 -53.13
C LYS A 599 4.09 -3.24 -53.11
N LYS A 600 4.51 -2.56 -52.03
CA LYS A 600 4.45 -1.10 -51.92
C LYS A 600 5.32 -0.44 -53.01
N PHE A 601 6.56 -0.89 -53.18
CA PHE A 601 7.48 -0.28 -54.15
C PHE A 601 7.10 -0.55 -55.61
N SER A 602 6.50 -1.70 -55.89
CA SER A 602 5.99 -2.07 -57.23
C SER A 602 4.63 -1.45 -57.59
N GLY A 603 4.01 -0.69 -56.69
CA GLY A 603 2.69 -0.09 -56.93
C GLY A 603 1.51 -1.08 -56.87
N LEU A 604 1.76 -2.34 -56.48
CA LEU A 604 0.77 -3.41 -56.37
C LEU A 604 -0.07 -3.36 -55.08
N ALA A 605 0.05 -2.30 -54.27
CA ALA A 605 -0.58 -2.16 -52.95
C ALA A 605 -1.94 -1.42 -52.96
N GLN A 606 -2.52 -1.11 -54.12
CA GLN A 606 -3.77 -0.36 -54.27
C GLN A 606 -4.98 -1.17 -54.80
N GLU A 607 -4.93 -2.51 -54.80
CA GLU A 607 -6.11 -3.36 -55.06
C GLU A 607 -6.60 -4.11 -53.81
#